data_AF-A0AAW2CCI4-F1
#
_entry.id   AF-A0AAW2CCI4-F1
#
_cell.length_a   1.000
_cell.length_b   1.000
_cell.length_c   1.000
_cell.angle_alpha   90.00
_cell.angle_beta   90.00
_cell.angle_gamma   90.00
#
_symmetry.space_group_name_H-M   'P 1'
#
loop_
_entity.id
_entity.type
_entity.pdbx_description
1 polymer ?
#
loop_
_entity_poly.entity_id
_entity_poly.type
_entity_poly.pdbx_seq_one_letter_code
_entity_poly.pdbx_strand_id
1 'polypeptide(L)'
;MCNKHNQKISSLELFQVGQKWEESRPGILERTVMICWGIWKDRNEVRHEDRLRSGQTVTRTSLSLLEDFQVANERPTATTERNHVVKWVAPQVGCYKVNVNKTVFSKRK
;
A
#
# COMPACT_ATOMS: atom_id res chain seq x y z
N MET A 1 -1.59 -20.40 35.19
CA MET A 1 -1.11 -19.04 34.87
C MET A 1 -0.45 -19.08 33.50
N CYS A 2 -1.05 -18.47 32.47
CA CYS A 2 -0.54 -18.48 31.10
C CYS A 2 0.30 -17.21 30.87
N ASN A 3 1.60 -17.39 30.70
CA ASN A 3 2.58 -16.31 30.62
C ASN A 3 2.60 -15.74 29.19
N LYS A 4 1.82 -14.68 28.93
CA LYS A 4 1.84 -13.99 27.63
C LYS A 4 3.12 -13.15 27.53
N HIS A 5 4.16 -13.70 26.91
CA HIS A 5 5.32 -12.94 26.49
C HIS A 5 4.92 -12.02 25.32
N ASN A 6 4.62 -10.76 25.64
CA ASN A 6 4.53 -9.69 24.64
C ASN A 6 5.94 -9.25 24.27
N GLN A 7 6.60 -10.01 23.41
CA GLN A 7 7.84 -9.57 22.77
C GLN A 7 7.48 -8.52 21.70
N LYS A 8 7.76 -7.24 21.98
CA LYS A 8 7.70 -6.19 20.97
C LYS A 8 8.89 -6.40 20.04
N ILE A 9 8.62 -6.91 18.84
CA ILE A 9 9.63 -6.98 17.77
C ILE A 9 10.07 -5.55 17.45
N SER A 10 11.38 -5.30 17.47
CA SER A 10 11.91 -3.97 17.16
C SER A 10 11.80 -3.67 15.66
N SER A 11 11.71 -2.39 15.29
CA SER A 11 11.68 -1.98 13.87
C SER A 11 12.92 -2.43 13.10
N LEU A 12 14.07 -2.54 13.79
CA LEU A 12 15.33 -3.02 13.23
C LEU A 12 15.26 -4.51 12.86
N GLU A 13 14.63 -5.34 13.69
CA GLU A 13 14.49 -6.77 13.40
C GLU A 13 13.54 -7.01 12.23
N LEU A 14 12.46 -6.24 12.11
CA LEU A 14 11.56 -6.31 10.96
C LEU A 14 12.29 -5.93 9.65
N PHE A 15 13.17 -4.93 9.70
CA PHE A 15 13.94 -4.49 8.56
C PHE A 15 14.97 -5.54 8.12
N GLN A 16 15.70 -6.12 9.07
CA GLN A 16 16.68 -7.19 8.81
C GLN A 16 16.02 -8.46 8.25
N VAL A 17 14.88 -8.85 8.83
CA VAL A 17 14.07 -9.94 8.31
C VAL A 17 13.67 -9.63 6.87
N GLY A 18 13.12 -8.44 6.61
CA GLY A 18 12.74 -8.00 5.25
C GLY A 18 13.87 -8.10 4.23
N GLN A 19 15.08 -7.64 4.56
CA GLN A 19 16.26 -7.73 3.67
C GLN A 19 16.63 -9.19 3.35
N LYS A 20 16.66 -10.05 4.37
CA LYS A 20 16.99 -11.47 4.20
C LYS A 20 16.01 -12.21 3.27
N TRP A 21 14.72 -11.86 3.34
CA TRP A 21 13.70 -12.44 2.46
C TRP A 21 13.88 -11.99 1.01
N GLU A 22 14.25 -10.73 0.79
CA GLU A 22 14.46 -10.15 -0.54
C GLU A 22 15.67 -10.77 -1.26
N GLU A 23 16.79 -10.97 -0.54
CA GLU A 23 17.97 -11.65 -1.07
C GLU A 23 17.69 -13.11 -1.49
N SER A 24 16.78 -13.79 -0.77
CA SER A 24 16.45 -15.18 -1.04
C SER A 24 15.41 -15.36 -2.14
N ARG A 25 14.50 -14.39 -2.29
CA ARG A 25 13.38 -14.42 -3.25
C ARG A 25 13.03 -12.98 -3.68
N PRO A 26 13.63 -12.47 -4.77
CA PRO A 26 13.34 -11.11 -5.20
C PRO A 26 11.86 -10.92 -5.50
N GLY A 27 11.30 -9.80 -5.04
CA GLY A 27 9.89 -9.46 -5.22
C GLY A 27 8.94 -10.03 -4.17
N ILE A 28 9.41 -10.86 -3.22
CA ILE A 28 8.54 -11.46 -2.20
C ILE A 28 8.03 -10.41 -1.21
N LEU A 29 8.86 -9.42 -0.88
CA LEU A 29 8.51 -8.38 0.06
C LEU A 29 7.44 -7.48 -0.53
N GLU A 30 7.62 -7.02 -1.76
CA GLU A 30 6.68 -6.17 -2.49
C GLU A 30 5.33 -6.85 -2.64
N ARG A 31 5.33 -8.12 -3.06
CA ARG A 31 4.09 -8.92 -3.18
C ARG A 31 3.39 -9.05 -1.82
N THR A 32 4.13 -9.31 -0.75
CA THR A 32 3.58 -9.45 0.60
C THR A 32 2.99 -8.12 1.08
N VAL A 33 3.70 -7.01 0.92
CA VAL A 33 3.25 -5.67 1.28
C VAL A 33 1.99 -5.29 0.50
N MET A 34 1.95 -5.58 -0.80
CA MET A 34 0.78 -5.27 -1.63
C MET A 34 -0.44 -6.11 -1.27
N ILE A 35 -0.27 -7.41 -0.97
CA ILE A 35 -1.37 -8.26 -0.48
C ILE A 35 -1.88 -7.74 0.88
N CYS A 36 -1.00 -7.38 1.81
CA CYS A 36 -1.38 -6.79 3.09
C CYS A 36 -2.18 -5.48 2.90
N TRP A 37 -1.74 -4.62 1.99
CA TRP A 37 -2.46 -3.41 1.61
C TRP A 37 -3.84 -3.73 1.02
N GLY A 38 -3.94 -4.72 0.13
CA GLY A 38 -5.20 -5.17 -0.46
C GLY A 38 -6.19 -5.67 0.58
N ILE A 39 -5.73 -6.45 1.57
CA ILE A 39 -6.56 -6.92 2.69
C ILE A 39 -7.05 -5.75 3.53
N TRP A 40 -6.17 -4.80 3.84
CA TRP A 40 -6.55 -3.58 4.56
C TRP A 40 -7.58 -2.78 3.77
N LYS A 41 -7.38 -2.60 2.46
CA LYS A 41 -8.28 -1.86 1.59
C LYS A 41 -9.66 -2.52 1.53
N ASP A 42 -9.71 -3.83 1.29
CA ASP A 42 -10.95 -4.60 1.21
C ASP A 42 -11.75 -4.49 2.52
N ARG A 43 -11.06 -4.58 3.67
CA ARG A 43 -11.68 -4.36 4.99
C ARG A 43 -12.24 -2.95 5.18
N ASN A 44 -11.61 -1.93 4.62
CA ASN A 44 -12.11 -0.56 4.68
C ASN A 44 -13.27 -0.33 3.68
N GLU A 45 -13.25 -0.98 2.53
CA GLU A 45 -14.34 -0.92 1.54
C GLU A 45 -15.61 -1.59 2.08
N VAL A 46 -15.51 -2.71 2.82
CA VAL A 46 -16.66 -3.35 3.50
C VAL A 46 -17.40 -2.40 4.44
N ARG A 47 -16.68 -1.50 5.12
CA ARG A 47 -17.29 -0.50 6.00
C ARG A 47 -18.19 0.50 5.25
N HIS A 48 -18.05 0.59 3.93
CA HIS A 48 -18.75 1.55 3.07
C HIS A 48 -19.65 0.91 2.00
N GLU A 49 -19.37 -0.32 1.55
CA GLU A 49 -20.07 -0.98 0.43
C GLU A 49 -20.68 -2.36 0.77
N ASP A 50 -20.63 -2.83 2.04
CA ASP A 50 -21.20 -4.11 2.52
C ASP A 50 -20.77 -5.37 1.72
N ARG A 51 -19.69 -5.29 0.94
CA ARG A 51 -19.23 -6.38 0.08
C ARG A 51 -17.78 -6.75 0.37
N LEU A 52 -17.60 -7.86 1.10
CA LEU A 52 -16.30 -8.48 1.32
C LEU A 52 -15.91 -9.26 0.06
N ARG A 53 -14.75 -8.97 -0.53
CA ARG A 53 -14.27 -9.77 -1.67
C ARG A 53 -13.64 -11.06 -1.17
N SER A 54 -13.60 -12.07 -2.03
CA SER A 54 -12.89 -13.30 -1.69
C SER A 54 -11.39 -13.02 -1.52
N GLY A 55 -10.72 -13.75 -0.61
CA GLY A 55 -9.27 -13.60 -0.42
C GLY A 55 -8.48 -13.83 -1.71
N GLN A 56 -8.95 -14.73 -2.58
CA GLN A 56 -8.35 -14.96 -3.91
C GLN A 56 -8.46 -13.72 -4.80
N THR A 57 -9.62 -13.06 -4.80
CA THR A 57 -9.83 -11.81 -5.54
C THR A 57 -8.92 -10.71 -5.01
N VAL A 58 -8.83 -10.54 -3.68
CA VAL A 58 -7.96 -9.54 -3.04
C VAL A 58 -6.50 -9.77 -3.43
N THR A 59 -6.01 -11.00 -3.32
CA THR A 59 -4.64 -11.36 -3.70
C THR A 59 -4.38 -11.06 -5.18
N ARG A 60 -5.26 -11.52 -6.09
CA ARG A 60 -5.08 -11.32 -7.53
C ARG A 60 -5.05 -9.84 -7.91
N THR A 61 -5.99 -9.06 -7.40
CA THR A 61 -6.07 -7.61 -7.67
C THR A 61 -4.86 -6.88 -7.10
N SER A 62 -4.38 -7.24 -5.91
CA SER A 62 -3.20 -6.61 -5.30
C SER A 62 -1.94 -6.87 -6.12
N LEU A 63 -1.76 -8.09 -6.64
CA LEU A 63 -0.62 -8.44 -7.48
C LEU A 63 -0.67 -7.75 -8.85
N SER A 64 -1.84 -7.71 -9.49
CA SER A 64 -2.03 -6.97 -10.75
C SER A 64 -1.68 -5.50 -10.60
N LEU A 65 -2.08 -4.86 -9.49
CA LEU A 65 -1.74 -3.46 -9.21
C LEU A 65 -0.24 -3.26 -8.99
N LEU A 66 0.45 -4.23 -8.41
CA LEU A 66 1.91 -4.19 -8.25
C LEU A 66 2.59 -4.23 -9.62
N GLU A 67 2.14 -5.13 -10.50
CA GLU A 67 2.65 -5.25 -11.87
C GLU A 67 2.43 -3.95 -12.66
N ASP A 68 1.21 -3.40 -12.63
CA ASP A 68 0.88 -2.13 -13.28
C ASP A 68 1.77 -0.98 -12.76
N PHE A 69 2.00 -0.94 -11.44
CA PHE A 69 2.87 0.05 -10.82
C PHE A 69 4.32 -0.11 -11.27
N GLN A 70 4.84 -1.34 -11.35
CA GLN A 70 6.20 -1.60 -11.80
C GLN A 70 6.38 -1.17 -13.26
N VAL A 71 5.46 -1.57 -14.14
CA VAL A 71 5.47 -1.19 -15.56
C VAL A 71 5.39 0.33 -15.72
N ALA A 72 4.52 1.01 -14.97
CA ALA A 72 4.39 2.47 -15.06
C ALA A 72 5.61 3.24 -14.54
N ASN A 73 6.42 2.62 -13.68
CA ASN A 73 7.61 3.23 -13.08
C ASN A 73 8.94 2.73 -13.65
N GLU A 74 8.91 1.77 -14.57
CA GLU A 74 10.06 1.45 -15.41
C GLU A 74 10.40 2.68 -16.25
N ARG A 75 11.40 3.44 -15.79
CA ARG A 75 11.89 4.60 -16.53
C ARG A 75 12.62 4.10 -17.79
N PRO A 76 12.35 4.66 -18.98
CA PRO A 76 13.31 4.61 -20.06
C PRO A 76 14.64 5.15 -19.52
N THR A 77 15.76 4.51 -19.83
CA THR A 77 17.13 4.93 -19.45
C THR A 77 17.57 6.22 -20.17
N ALA A 78 16.70 7.21 -20.28
CA ALA A 78 16.96 8.49 -20.90
C ALA A 78 16.61 9.63 -19.93
N THR A 79 17.68 10.32 -19.53
CA THR A 79 17.76 11.67 -18.96
C THR A 79 16.83 11.98 -17.79
N THR A 80 17.43 11.94 -16.60
CA THR A 80 16.94 12.54 -15.35
C THR A 80 16.49 13.99 -15.55
N GLU A 81 15.21 14.20 -15.82
CA GLU A 81 14.56 15.38 -15.27
C GLU A 81 14.26 15.07 -13.80
N ARG A 82 14.82 15.89 -12.88
CA ARG A 82 14.46 15.86 -11.47
C ARG A 82 12.98 16.24 -11.36
N ASN A 83 12.10 15.25 -11.46
CA ASN A 83 10.74 15.39 -10.98
C ASN A 83 10.84 15.82 -9.52
N HIS A 84 10.48 17.08 -9.23
CA HIS A 84 10.41 17.59 -7.87
C HIS A 84 9.43 16.71 -7.10
N VAL A 85 9.96 15.80 -6.29
CA VAL A 85 9.15 15.00 -5.38
C VAL A 85 8.52 15.98 -4.41
N VAL A 86 7.24 16.30 -4.62
CA VAL A 86 6.45 17.12 -3.70
C VAL A 86 6.26 16.29 -2.44
N LYS A 87 7.19 16.41 -1.50
CA LYS A 87 7.09 15.78 -0.19
C LYS A 87 5.96 16.46 0.57
N TRP A 88 5.07 15.66 1.16
CA TRP A 88 4.01 16.19 1.99
C TRP A 88 4.61 16.96 3.18
N VAL A 89 4.11 18.17 3.43
CA VAL A 89 4.44 19.01 4.58
C VAL A 89 3.15 19.33 5.32
N ALA A 90 3.22 19.34 6.66
CA ALA A 90 2.08 19.71 7.49
C ALA A 90 1.64 21.16 7.22
N PRO A 91 0.34 21.47 7.29
CA PRO A 91 -0.14 22.85 7.16
C PRO A 91 0.45 23.75 8.25
N GLN A 92 0.63 25.04 7.92
CA GLN A 92 1.04 26.04 8.90
C GLN A 92 -0.01 26.16 10.03
N VAL A 93 0.44 26.56 11.22
CA VAL A 93 -0.44 26.81 12.37
C VAL A 93 -1.49 27.85 11.98
N GLY A 94 -2.78 27.55 12.24
CA GLY A 94 -3.92 28.38 11.82
C GLY A 94 -4.53 27.98 10.47
N CYS A 95 -3.90 27.08 9.73
CA CYS A 95 -4.43 26.54 8.47
C CYS A 95 -4.85 25.08 8.63
N TYR A 96 -5.85 24.65 7.86
CA TYR A 96 -6.30 23.26 7.81
C TYR A 96 -6.28 22.74 6.37
N LYS A 97 -5.83 21.49 6.17
CA LYS A 97 -5.86 20.81 4.87
C LYS A 97 -7.23 20.17 4.68
N VAL A 98 -7.97 20.63 3.67
CA VAL A 98 -9.23 20.00 3.25
C VAL A 98 -8.94 19.09 2.07
N ASN A 99 -9.19 17.78 2.23
CA ASN A 99 -9.26 16.86 1.10
C ASN A 99 -10.70 16.84 0.58
N VAL A 100 -10.94 17.38 -0.61
CA VAL A 100 -12.25 17.31 -1.25
C VAL A 100 -12.24 16.20 -2.29
N ASN A 101 -12.93 15.10 -2.00
CA ASN A 101 -13.17 14.05 -2.99
C ASN A 101 -14.52 14.30 -3.65
N LYS A 102 -14.53 14.41 -4.99
CA LYS A 102 -15.77 14.40 -5.76
C LYS A 102 -16.01 12.99 -6.28
N THR A 103 -17.17 12.43 -5.98
CA THR A 103 -17.69 11.25 -6.66
C THR A 103 -18.74 11.71 -7.66
N VAL A 104 -18.67 11.21 -8.89
CA VAL A 104 -19.67 11.50 -9.92
C VAL A 104 -20.48 10.22 -10.12
N PHE A 105 -21.77 10.24 -9.76
CA PHE A 105 -22.66 9.13 -10.04
C PHE A 105 -23.21 9.27 -11.47
N SER A 106 -22.96 8.27 -12.31
CA SER A 106 -23.64 8.14 -13.59
C SER A 106 -25.11 7.78 -13.34
N LYS A 107 -26.06 8.51 -13.93
CA LYS A 107 -27.48 8.16 -13.91
C LYS A 107 -27.65 6.79 -14.58
N ARG A 108 -28.13 5.78 -13.85
CA ARG A 108 -28.66 4.55 -14.46
C ARG A 108 -30.05 4.86 -15.00
N LYS A 109 -30.31 4.42 -16.24
CA LYS A 109 -31.63 4.46 -16.89
C LYS A 109 -32.59 3.51 -16.20
#